data_AF-A0A059BP70-F1
#
_entry.id   AF-A0A059BP70-F1
#
_cell.length_a   1.000
_cell.length_b   1.000
_cell.length_c   1.000
_cell.angle_alpha   90.00
_cell.angle_beta   90.00
_cell.angle_gamma   90.00
#
_symmetry.space_group_name_H-M   'P 1'
#
loop_
_entity.id
_entity.type
_entity.pdbx_description
1 polymer ?
#
loop_
_entity_poly.entity_id
_entity_poly.type
_entity_poly.pdbx_seq_one_letter_code
_entity_poly.pdbx_strand_id
1 'polypeptide(L)'
;MASHRSESLFRWVWEANRGNPVHENATFALGGDGNLVLADADGRVAWQSHTAKKGVVGLKLLPNGNMVLHDSKGNFVWQSFDSPTDTLLVGQSLRVGAVSKLVSRASEKDNSNGPYSLVIEPKQLSLYYTSKNSPKPLLYYTFGQHMYLADGLLAQVTLDSRSETLDGSIYDIILKYVVANKTSGDGLILRRPKYNSTLTILRLGTDGNLQAYTYYHMTDYLWAWDVTFSLFSQDGRWETQCQLPSRCGNFGLCMDSQCVACPSAHGLLGWSKSCAPPKVTSCRPGDFSYYKLAGVDHFLSKYTKGEGPMKEGDCRGKCNKDCKCLGYFYNQETSRCWIAYELKTLTKVANSTHVGYIKVPKK
;
A
#
# COMPACT_ATOMS: atom_id res chain seq x y z
N MET A 1 1.29 33.44 12.31
CA MET A 1 -0.11 33.88 12.43
C MET A 1 -0.96 32.99 11.55
N ALA A 2 -1.80 32.15 12.14
CA ALA A 2 -2.88 31.44 11.44
C ALA A 2 -4.05 31.34 12.45
N SER A 3 -4.81 32.43 12.57
CA SER A 3 -5.91 32.57 13.53
C SER A 3 -7.29 32.24 12.95
N HIS A 4 -7.35 31.66 11.74
CA HIS A 4 -8.59 31.09 11.22
C HIS A 4 -8.52 29.57 11.32
N ARG A 5 -9.30 29.02 12.25
CA ARG A 5 -9.63 27.60 12.27
C ARG A 5 -10.46 27.34 11.01
N SER A 6 -9.85 26.77 9.99
CA SER A 6 -10.60 26.31 8.81
C SER A 6 -11.45 25.11 9.24
N GLU A 7 -12.76 25.22 9.04
CA GLU A 7 -13.74 24.18 9.36
C GLU A 7 -13.72 23.02 8.33
N SER A 8 -12.96 23.15 7.24
CA SER A 8 -12.84 22.12 6.21
C SER A 8 -11.94 20.95 6.64
N LEU A 9 -12.29 19.74 6.17
CA LEU A 9 -11.49 18.54 6.36
C LEU A 9 -10.11 18.69 5.69
N PHE A 10 -9.07 18.92 6.49
CA PHE A 10 -7.69 18.92 6.02
C PHE A 10 -7.20 17.50 5.74
N ARG A 11 -6.66 17.28 4.55
CA ARG A 11 -5.94 16.05 4.19
C ARG A 11 -4.43 16.33 4.18
N TRP A 12 -3.71 15.75 5.13
CA TRP A 12 -2.26 15.82 5.20
C TRP A 12 -1.61 15.02 4.08
N VAL A 13 -1.10 15.65 3.03
CA VAL A 13 -0.59 14.97 1.82
C VAL A 13 0.90 14.63 1.86
N TRP A 14 1.66 15.24 2.76
CA TRP A 14 3.10 15.04 2.90
C TRP A 14 3.58 15.36 4.32
N GLU A 15 4.62 14.68 4.78
CA GLU A 15 5.22 14.87 6.10
C GLU A 15 6.74 14.70 6.03
N ALA A 16 7.48 15.57 6.71
CA ALA A 16 8.94 15.53 6.76
C ALA A 16 9.46 14.44 7.72
N ASN A 17 8.89 14.37 8.93
CA ASN A 17 9.43 13.67 10.10
C ASN A 17 8.54 12.52 10.59
N ARG A 18 8.12 11.63 9.67
CA ARG A 18 7.29 10.47 10.03
C ARG A 18 7.89 9.63 11.15
N GLY A 19 7.10 9.33 12.17
CA GLY A 19 7.54 8.57 13.35
C GLY A 19 8.55 9.30 14.25
N ASN A 20 8.81 10.59 14.00
CA ASN A 20 9.73 11.40 14.78
C ASN A 20 9.10 12.77 15.13
N PRO A 21 8.01 12.78 15.93
CA PRO A 21 7.29 14.01 16.24
C PRO A 21 8.16 15.02 17.00
N VAL A 22 7.76 16.28 16.92
CA VAL A 22 8.32 17.41 17.68
C VAL A 22 7.26 17.96 18.63
N HIS A 23 7.69 18.69 19.65
CA HIS A 23 6.81 19.29 20.64
C HIS A 23 6.46 20.73 20.28
N GLU A 24 5.72 21.40 21.16
CA GLU A 24 5.45 22.83 21.05
C GLU A 24 6.77 23.62 21.01
N ASN A 25 6.77 24.76 20.30
CA ASN A 25 7.95 25.61 20.07
C ASN A 25 9.05 25.00 19.17
N ALA A 26 8.76 23.90 18.48
CA ALA A 26 9.62 23.42 17.40
C ALA A 26 9.78 24.46 16.27
N THR A 27 10.92 24.39 15.58
CA THR A 27 11.29 25.32 14.51
C THR A 27 11.46 24.59 13.19
N PHE A 28 10.93 25.19 12.12
CA PHE A 28 11.15 24.76 10.75
C PHE A 28 11.76 25.91 9.95
N ALA A 29 13.05 25.82 9.66
CA ALA A 29 13.81 26.95 9.13
C ALA A 29 14.84 26.54 8.08
N LEU A 30 15.02 27.40 7.08
CA LEU A 30 16.12 27.30 6.11
C LEU A 30 17.33 28.04 6.68
N GLY A 31 18.38 27.30 7.00
CA GLY A 31 19.64 27.85 7.50
C GLY A 31 20.41 28.62 6.43
N GLY A 32 21.30 29.51 6.87
CA GLY A 32 22.18 30.27 5.97
C GLY A 32 23.18 29.41 5.18
N ASP A 33 23.36 28.16 5.57
CA ASP A 33 24.13 27.15 4.84
C ASP A 33 23.31 26.45 3.73
N GLY A 34 22.02 26.80 3.58
CA GLY A 34 21.11 26.22 2.60
C GLY A 34 20.45 24.90 3.02
N ASN A 35 20.53 24.52 4.30
CA ASN A 35 19.87 23.31 4.82
C ASN A 35 18.50 23.66 5.43
N LEU A 36 17.44 22.95 5.03
CA LEU A 36 16.13 23.08 5.64
C LEU A 36 16.03 22.10 6.81
N VAL A 37 15.76 22.61 8.00
CA VAL A 37 15.82 21.82 9.25
C VAL A 37 14.51 21.95 10.01
N LEU A 38 13.98 20.81 10.45
CA LEU A 38 12.96 20.72 11.49
C LEU A 38 13.63 20.31 12.79
N ALA A 39 13.65 21.19 13.78
CA ALA A 39 14.22 20.94 15.09
C ALA A 39 13.17 21.13 16.19
N ASP A 40 13.20 20.27 17.20
CA ASP A 40 12.38 20.38 18.40
C ASP A 40 12.90 21.51 19.31
N ALA A 41 12.12 21.91 20.31
CA ALA A 41 12.44 23.04 21.18
C ALA A 41 13.72 22.83 22.03
N ASP A 42 14.10 21.57 22.27
CA ASP A 42 15.34 21.19 22.96
C ASP A 42 16.58 21.16 22.03
N GLY A 43 16.41 21.52 20.75
CA GLY A 43 17.47 21.51 19.74
C GLY A 43 17.63 20.17 19.03
N ARG A 44 16.85 19.14 19.36
CA ARG A 44 16.88 17.84 18.68
C ARG A 44 16.39 17.99 17.24
N VAL A 45 17.26 17.69 16.27
CA VAL A 45 16.90 17.69 14.85
C VAL A 45 16.00 16.49 14.56
N ALA A 46 14.73 16.76 14.24
CA ALA A 46 13.76 15.72 13.89
C ALA A 46 13.82 15.33 12.42
N TRP A 47 14.17 16.28 11.54
CA TRP A 47 14.35 16.05 10.10
C TRP A 47 15.20 17.16 9.48
N GLN A 48 15.88 16.86 8.37
CA GLN A 48 16.57 17.86 7.56
C GLN A 48 16.65 17.44 6.08
N SER A 49 16.75 18.42 5.17
CA SER A 49 16.82 18.19 3.71
C SER A 49 18.17 17.65 3.23
N HIS A 50 19.21 17.72 4.06
CA HIS A 50 20.60 17.38 3.70
C HIS A 50 21.11 18.16 2.48
N THR A 51 20.80 19.46 2.44
CA THR A 51 21.19 20.38 1.35
C THR A 51 22.22 21.43 1.76
N ALA A 52 22.78 21.30 2.96
CA ALA A 52 23.88 22.15 3.43
C ALA A 52 24.99 22.26 2.37
N LYS A 53 25.39 23.49 2.04
CA LYS A 53 26.43 23.85 1.06
C LYS A 53 26.17 23.36 -0.37
N LYS A 54 24.92 23.01 -0.72
CA LYS A 54 24.53 22.63 -2.09
C LYS A 54 24.00 23.81 -2.93
N GLY A 55 24.23 25.06 -2.48
CA GLY A 55 23.85 26.27 -3.23
C GLY A 55 22.37 26.64 -3.15
N VAL A 56 21.63 26.10 -2.17
CA VAL A 56 20.23 26.50 -1.92
C VAL A 56 20.18 27.95 -1.46
N VAL A 57 19.32 28.74 -2.11
CA VAL A 57 19.09 30.16 -1.76
C VAL A 57 17.65 30.45 -1.34
N GLY A 58 16.73 29.50 -1.53
CA GLY A 58 15.33 29.70 -1.21
C GLY A 58 14.52 28.42 -1.12
N LEU A 59 13.37 28.55 -0.45
CA LEU A 59 12.32 27.55 -0.35
C LEU A 59 11.06 28.09 -1.02
N LYS A 60 10.38 27.26 -1.82
CA LYS A 60 9.12 27.62 -2.47
C LYS A 60 8.12 26.47 -2.40
N LEU A 61 6.87 26.78 -2.09
CA LEU A 61 5.75 25.85 -2.28
C LEU A 61 5.09 26.15 -3.63
N LEU A 62 5.11 25.18 -4.55
CA LEU A 62 4.50 25.30 -5.87
C LEU A 62 2.98 25.05 -5.79
N PRO A 63 2.17 25.57 -6.75
CA PRO A 63 0.71 25.39 -6.74
C PRO A 63 0.24 23.93 -6.78
N ASN A 64 1.06 23.01 -7.28
CA ASN A 64 0.79 21.57 -7.27
C ASN A 64 1.13 20.87 -5.94
N GLY A 65 1.54 21.62 -4.92
CA GLY A 65 1.91 21.10 -3.60
C GLY A 65 3.36 20.64 -3.49
N ASN A 66 4.18 20.76 -4.54
CA ASN A 66 5.59 20.42 -4.48
C ASN A 66 6.36 21.50 -3.71
N MET A 67 6.99 21.14 -2.59
CA MET A 67 7.86 22.02 -1.82
C MET A 67 9.29 21.83 -2.33
N VAL A 68 9.89 22.90 -2.87
CA VAL A 68 11.20 22.85 -3.52
C VAL A 68 12.20 23.75 -2.80
N LEU A 69 13.44 23.26 -2.70
CA LEU A 69 14.62 24.06 -2.41
C LEU A 69 15.34 24.34 -3.72
N HIS A 70 15.65 25.59 -4.01
CA HIS A 70 16.22 25.97 -5.30
C HIS A 70 17.52 26.78 -5.18
N ASP A 71 18.35 26.69 -6.21
CA ASP A 71 19.57 27.48 -6.34
C ASP A 71 19.28 28.89 -6.92
N SER A 72 20.34 29.70 -7.07
CA SER A 72 20.25 31.06 -7.62
C SER A 72 19.85 31.11 -9.10
N LYS A 73 19.93 29.98 -9.81
CA LYS A 73 19.49 29.83 -11.20
C LYS A 73 18.06 29.30 -11.30
N GLY A 74 17.42 28.99 -10.16
CA GLY A 74 16.07 28.43 -10.08
C GLY A 74 16.01 26.91 -10.28
N ASN A 75 17.14 26.20 -10.33
CA ASN A 75 17.15 24.74 -10.41
C ASN A 75 16.75 24.14 -9.06
N PHE A 76 16.02 23.04 -9.10
CA PHE A 76 15.65 22.31 -7.89
C PHE A 76 16.84 21.52 -7.35
N VAL A 77 17.25 21.85 -6.13
CA VAL A 77 18.29 21.13 -5.37
C VAL A 77 17.67 20.00 -4.55
N TRP A 78 16.45 20.20 -4.07
CA TRP A 78 15.64 19.20 -3.38
C TRP A 78 14.16 19.48 -3.60
N GLN A 79 13.32 18.44 -3.58
CA GLN A 79 11.86 18.60 -3.68
C GLN A 79 11.11 17.54 -2.88
N SER A 80 9.98 17.90 -2.27
CA SER A 80 9.15 16.99 -1.48
C SER A 80 8.56 15.87 -2.34
N PHE A 81 8.36 16.12 -3.63
CA PHE A 81 7.89 15.12 -4.57
C PHE A 81 8.83 13.93 -4.72
N ASP A 82 10.12 14.09 -4.40
CA ASP A 82 11.10 13.01 -4.37
C ASP A 82 11.22 12.31 -3.01
N SER A 83 10.32 12.62 -2.08
CA SER A 83 10.23 11.95 -0.78
C SER A 83 8.76 11.76 -0.39
N PRO A 84 7.97 11.03 -1.19
CA PRO A 84 6.56 10.78 -0.89
C PRO A 84 6.40 9.98 0.40
N THR A 85 5.20 10.05 0.94
CA THR A 85 4.83 9.34 2.17
C THR A 85 3.83 8.22 1.86
N ASP A 86 2.57 8.36 2.25
CA ASP A 86 1.48 7.44 1.88
C ASP A 86 0.66 7.93 0.67
N THR A 87 0.97 9.13 0.16
CA THR A 87 0.14 9.86 -0.80
C THR A 87 0.97 10.26 -2.02
N LEU A 88 0.36 10.14 -3.20
CA LEU A 88 0.84 10.63 -4.49
C LEU A 88 -0.11 11.74 -4.97
N LEU A 89 0.43 12.89 -5.36
CA LEU A 89 -0.33 14.03 -5.87
C LEU A 89 -0.37 14.03 -7.41
N VAL A 90 -1.36 14.71 -8.00
CA VAL A 90 -1.40 14.92 -9.46
C VAL A 90 -0.11 15.61 -9.92
N GLY A 91 0.53 15.05 -10.94
CA GLY A 91 1.83 15.47 -11.46
C GLY A 91 3.05 14.89 -10.73
N GLN A 92 2.85 14.21 -9.58
CA GLN A 92 3.92 13.52 -8.87
C GLN A 92 4.14 12.12 -9.44
N SER A 93 5.40 11.66 -9.41
CA SER A 93 5.77 10.36 -9.98
C SER A 93 6.58 9.49 -9.04
N LEU A 94 6.33 8.18 -9.11
CA LEU A 94 7.25 7.15 -8.66
C LEU A 94 8.19 6.77 -9.82
N ARG A 95 9.46 6.48 -9.52
CA ARG A 95 10.51 6.18 -10.50
C ARG A 95 11.35 4.99 -10.05
N VAL A 96 11.64 4.08 -10.98
CA VAL A 96 12.56 2.96 -10.73
C VAL A 96 13.96 3.52 -10.49
N GLY A 97 14.67 2.99 -9.48
CA GLY A 97 16.03 3.41 -9.12
C GLY A 97 16.13 4.73 -8.35
N ALA A 98 15.01 5.38 -8.05
CA ALA A 98 14.95 6.59 -7.23
C ALA A 98 13.77 6.51 -6.25
N VAL A 99 12.75 7.34 -6.47
CA VAL A 99 11.56 7.49 -5.63
C VAL A 99 10.59 6.36 -5.91
N SER A 100 10.80 5.21 -5.28
CA SER A 100 10.19 3.97 -5.78
C SER A 100 8.91 3.53 -5.08
N LYS A 101 8.47 4.20 -3.99
CA LYS A 101 7.33 3.68 -3.23
C LYS A 101 6.53 4.71 -2.42
N LEU A 102 5.29 4.35 -2.12
CA LEU A 102 4.49 4.88 -1.01
C LEU A 102 4.50 3.89 0.14
N VAL A 103 4.40 4.39 1.38
CA VAL A 103 4.30 3.57 2.60
C VAL A 103 3.14 4.08 3.44
N SER A 104 2.21 3.19 3.82
CA SER A 104 1.06 3.54 4.66
C SER A 104 1.51 4.07 6.01
N ARG A 105 0.61 4.72 6.74
CA ARG A 105 0.78 4.97 8.17
C ARG A 105 0.58 3.67 8.97
N ALA A 106 1.09 3.64 10.19
CA ALA A 106 0.87 2.54 11.13
C ALA A 106 -0.59 2.52 11.62
N SER A 107 -1.18 3.69 11.90
CA SER A 107 -2.60 3.84 12.20
C SER A 107 -3.06 5.29 11.98
N GLU A 108 -4.35 5.56 12.17
CA GLU A 108 -4.90 6.93 12.17
C GLU A 108 -4.28 7.83 13.25
N LYS A 109 -3.78 7.24 14.36
CA LYS A 109 -3.19 7.99 15.49
C LYS A 109 -1.66 8.00 15.47
N ASP A 110 -1.05 7.07 14.75
CA ASP A 110 0.40 6.86 14.69
C ASP A 110 0.90 7.08 13.25
N ASN A 111 1.62 8.18 13.05
CA ASN A 111 2.15 8.59 11.76
C ASN A 111 3.46 7.90 11.36
N SER A 112 3.95 6.94 12.16
CA SER A 112 5.08 6.10 11.77
C SER A 112 4.71 5.22 10.58
N ASN A 113 5.73 4.64 9.94
CA ASN A 113 5.54 3.77 8.79
C ASN A 113 4.79 2.50 9.18
N GLY A 114 3.68 2.26 8.48
CA GLY A 114 2.88 1.05 8.59
C GLY A 114 3.39 -0.08 7.72
N PRO A 115 2.65 -1.20 7.68
CA PRO A 115 3.11 -2.42 7.05
C PRO A 115 2.85 -2.48 5.53
N TYR A 116 2.06 -1.55 4.97
CA TYR A 116 1.68 -1.61 3.56
C TYR A 116 2.55 -0.66 2.72
N SER A 117 2.91 -1.10 1.51
CA SER A 117 3.63 -0.26 0.56
C SER A 117 3.19 -0.49 -0.87
N LEU A 118 3.10 0.59 -1.66
CA LEU A 118 2.96 0.57 -3.12
C LEU A 118 4.34 0.80 -3.72
N VAL A 119 4.84 -0.13 -4.54
CA VAL A 119 6.22 -0.13 -5.03
C VAL A 119 6.24 -0.22 -6.55
N ILE A 120 6.99 0.68 -7.20
CA ILE A 120 7.31 0.57 -8.61
C ILE A 120 8.49 -0.38 -8.79
N GLU A 121 8.32 -1.34 -9.69
CA GLU A 121 9.31 -2.36 -10.03
C GLU A 121 9.52 -2.36 -11.55
N PRO A 122 10.64 -2.92 -12.06
CA PRO A 122 10.95 -2.87 -13.49
C PRO A 122 9.87 -3.41 -14.43
N LYS A 123 8.94 -4.24 -13.96
CA LYS A 123 7.88 -4.83 -14.80
C LYS A 123 6.46 -4.64 -14.26
N GLN A 124 6.28 -3.92 -13.14
CA GLN A 124 4.98 -3.80 -12.50
C GLN A 124 4.94 -2.69 -11.44
N LEU A 125 3.73 -2.32 -11.04
CA LEU A 125 3.44 -1.55 -9.84
C LEU A 125 2.68 -2.44 -8.87
N SER A 126 3.19 -2.61 -7.67
CA SER A 126 2.78 -3.70 -6.77
C SER A 126 2.48 -3.22 -5.36
N LEU A 127 1.52 -3.86 -4.69
CA LEU A 127 1.23 -3.64 -3.28
C LEU A 127 1.78 -4.80 -2.43
N TYR A 128 2.50 -4.44 -1.38
CA TYR A 128 3.14 -5.37 -0.46
C TYR A 128 2.71 -5.15 0.98
N TYR A 129 2.60 -6.25 1.70
CA TYR A 129 2.43 -6.28 3.15
C TYR A 129 3.71 -6.80 3.81
N THR A 130 4.28 -6.01 4.73
CA THR A 130 5.47 -6.37 5.48
C THR A 130 5.08 -6.84 6.88
N SER A 131 5.57 -8.03 7.26
CA SER A 131 5.45 -8.55 8.62
C SER A 131 6.83 -8.92 9.16
N LYS A 132 7.03 -8.74 10.47
CA LYS A 132 8.22 -9.21 11.19
C LYS A 132 8.37 -10.75 11.16
N ASN A 133 7.26 -11.46 10.93
CA ASN A 133 7.25 -12.93 10.87
C ASN A 133 7.67 -13.47 9.50
N SER A 134 7.57 -12.66 8.45
CA SER A 134 7.91 -13.06 7.08
C SER A 134 9.34 -12.65 6.74
N PRO A 135 10.13 -13.48 6.05
CA PRO A 135 11.48 -13.12 5.58
C PRO A 135 11.46 -12.07 4.46
N LYS A 136 10.34 -11.91 3.75
CA LYS A 136 10.18 -10.98 2.62
C LYS A 136 8.81 -10.29 2.66
N PRO A 137 8.67 -9.07 2.11
CA PRO A 137 7.37 -8.47 1.89
C PRO A 137 6.46 -9.37 1.04
N LEU A 138 5.19 -9.45 1.44
CA LEU A 138 4.19 -10.34 0.85
C LEU A 138 3.38 -9.57 -0.21
N LEU A 139 3.50 -9.97 -1.47
CA LEU A 139 2.73 -9.38 -2.59
C LEU A 139 1.25 -9.72 -2.43
N TYR A 140 0.39 -8.70 -2.34
CA TYR A 140 -1.07 -8.91 -2.24
C TYR A 140 -1.88 -8.25 -3.35
N TYR A 141 -1.23 -7.53 -4.27
CA TYR A 141 -1.83 -7.05 -5.52
C TYR A 141 -0.75 -6.56 -6.48
N THR A 142 -0.97 -6.68 -7.79
CA THR A 142 -0.11 -6.11 -8.82
C THR A 142 -0.93 -5.53 -9.96
N PHE A 143 -0.57 -4.32 -10.41
CA PHE A 143 -1.09 -3.70 -11.63
C PHE A 143 -0.46 -4.27 -12.89
N GLY A 144 0.54 -5.16 -12.79
CA GLY A 144 1.30 -5.66 -13.94
C GLY A 144 0.42 -6.32 -15.02
N GLN A 145 -0.69 -6.96 -14.62
CA GLN A 145 -1.65 -7.55 -15.57
C GLN A 145 -2.44 -6.51 -16.38
N HIS A 146 -2.45 -5.25 -15.92
CA HIS A 146 -3.14 -4.13 -16.56
C HIS A 146 -2.18 -3.15 -17.25
N MET A 147 -0.86 -3.43 -17.22
CA MET A 147 0.16 -2.61 -17.85
C MET A 147 0.70 -3.32 -19.09
N TYR A 148 0.64 -2.65 -20.24
CA TYR A 148 1.20 -3.17 -21.48
C TYR A 148 2.64 -2.67 -21.65
N LEU A 149 3.60 -3.47 -21.15
CA LEU A 149 5.02 -3.10 -21.22
C LEU A 149 5.75 -3.67 -22.44
N ALA A 150 5.13 -4.61 -23.18
CA ALA A 150 5.82 -5.47 -24.15
C ALA A 150 7.10 -6.06 -23.51
N ASP A 151 8.26 -5.94 -24.16
CA ASP A 151 9.55 -6.37 -23.61
C ASP A 151 10.29 -5.28 -22.82
N GLY A 152 9.68 -4.10 -22.68
CA GLY A 152 10.29 -2.96 -22.01
C GLY A 152 10.23 -3.03 -20.48
N LEU A 153 10.98 -2.13 -19.84
CA LEU A 153 10.96 -1.97 -18.39
C LEU A 153 10.22 -0.69 -18.00
N LEU A 154 9.41 -0.77 -16.96
CA LEU A 154 8.75 0.38 -16.36
C LEU A 154 9.81 1.33 -15.78
N ALA A 155 9.75 2.61 -16.15
CA ALA A 155 10.67 3.64 -15.68
C ALA A 155 10.00 4.55 -14.64
N GLN A 156 8.74 4.92 -14.89
CA GLN A 156 8.04 5.93 -14.11
C GLN A 156 6.52 5.67 -14.12
N VAL A 157 5.86 5.96 -13.00
CA VAL A 157 4.40 6.03 -12.88
C VAL A 157 4.04 7.38 -12.29
N THR A 158 3.14 8.11 -12.93
CA THR A 158 2.69 9.46 -12.53
C THR A 158 1.19 9.43 -12.30
N LEU A 159 0.72 9.98 -11.18
CA LEU A 159 -0.70 10.27 -11.03
C LEU A 159 -1.02 11.50 -11.88
N ASP A 160 -2.01 11.37 -12.75
CA ASP A 160 -2.39 12.42 -13.69
C ASP A 160 -3.92 12.61 -13.67
N SER A 161 -4.34 13.82 -14.00
CA SER A 161 -5.75 14.18 -14.17
C SER A 161 -5.88 15.06 -15.41
N ARG A 162 -6.70 14.64 -16.36
CA ARG A 162 -6.90 15.36 -17.61
C ARG A 162 -8.37 15.39 -17.99
N SER A 163 -8.79 16.47 -18.64
CA SER A 163 -10.12 16.56 -19.24
C SER A 163 -10.21 15.62 -20.44
N GLU A 164 -11.28 14.83 -20.51
CA GLU A 164 -11.63 14.02 -21.68
C GLU A 164 -12.37 14.87 -22.72
N THR A 165 -13.15 15.86 -22.26
CA THR A 165 -13.97 16.73 -23.10
C THR A 165 -13.38 18.13 -23.20
N LEU A 166 -13.66 18.83 -24.30
CA LEU A 166 -13.21 20.22 -24.51
C LEU A 166 -13.83 21.19 -23.49
N ASP A 167 -15.03 20.89 -23.00
CA ASP A 167 -15.79 21.71 -22.06
C ASP A 167 -15.41 21.48 -20.58
N GLY A 168 -14.53 20.53 -20.27
CA GLY A 168 -14.15 20.25 -18.89
C GLY A 168 -15.26 19.59 -18.06
N SER A 169 -16.24 18.94 -18.70
CA SER A 169 -17.31 18.24 -17.98
C SER A 169 -16.91 16.85 -17.49
N ILE A 170 -15.96 16.18 -18.16
CA ILE A 170 -15.51 14.83 -17.82
C ILE A 170 -13.99 14.82 -17.69
N TYR A 171 -13.49 14.23 -16.60
CA TYR A 171 -12.07 14.05 -16.38
C TYR A 171 -11.72 12.58 -16.22
N ASP A 172 -10.54 12.20 -16.69
CA ASP A 172 -9.90 10.93 -16.35
C ASP A 172 -8.95 11.13 -15.15
N ILE A 173 -9.01 10.22 -14.17
CA ILE A 173 -7.94 10.03 -13.17
C ILE A 173 -7.09 8.84 -13.63
N ILE A 174 -5.79 9.04 -13.82
CA ILE A 174 -4.93 8.10 -14.55
C ILE A 174 -3.62 7.84 -13.80
N LEU A 175 -3.16 6.59 -13.82
CA LEU A 175 -1.75 6.27 -13.61
C LEU A 175 -1.04 6.21 -14.96
N LYS A 176 -0.39 7.32 -15.34
CA LYS A 176 0.41 7.41 -16.56
C LYS A 176 1.74 6.72 -16.32
N TYR A 177 2.07 5.70 -17.10
CA TYR A 177 3.30 4.95 -16.96
C TYR A 177 4.18 5.09 -18.20
N VAL A 178 5.49 5.25 -17.97
CA VAL A 178 6.49 5.39 -19.03
C VAL A 178 7.36 4.15 -19.02
N VAL A 179 7.49 3.53 -20.20
CA VAL A 179 8.42 2.43 -20.44
C VAL A 179 9.76 3.02 -20.84
N ALA A 180 10.86 2.50 -20.28
CA ALA A 180 12.21 2.90 -20.63
C ALA A 180 12.42 2.80 -22.15
N ASN A 181 13.11 3.79 -22.71
CA ASN A 181 13.39 3.93 -24.15
C ASN A 181 12.15 4.17 -25.05
N LYS A 182 10.97 4.43 -24.47
CA LYS A 182 9.80 4.94 -25.20
C LYS A 182 9.58 6.42 -24.88
N THR A 183 9.22 7.18 -25.91
CA THR A 183 8.94 8.62 -25.82
C THR A 183 7.52 8.93 -25.36
N SER A 184 6.57 8.01 -25.52
CA SER A 184 5.20 8.11 -25.01
C SER A 184 4.95 7.13 -23.87
N GLY A 185 4.19 7.59 -22.88
CA GLY A 185 3.68 6.77 -21.80
C GLY A 185 2.22 6.38 -22.06
N ASP A 186 1.87 5.15 -21.71
CA ASP A 186 0.48 4.68 -21.67
C ASP A 186 -0.17 5.08 -20.35
N GLY A 187 -1.49 4.91 -20.25
CA GLY A 187 -2.26 5.34 -19.07
C GLY A 187 -3.26 4.30 -18.61
N LEU A 188 -3.22 4.01 -17.31
CA LEU A 188 -4.25 3.20 -16.66
C LEU A 188 -5.32 4.12 -16.08
N ILE A 189 -6.52 4.12 -16.67
CA ILE A 189 -7.64 4.93 -16.18
C ILE A 189 -8.21 4.28 -14.92
N LEU A 190 -8.08 4.96 -13.78
CA LEU A 190 -8.63 4.52 -12.50
C LEU A 190 -10.14 4.83 -12.41
N ARG A 191 -10.54 6.03 -12.82
CA ARG A 191 -11.93 6.51 -12.78
C ARG A 191 -12.17 7.68 -13.74
N ARG A 192 -13.43 7.89 -14.11
CA ARG A 192 -13.95 9.04 -14.86
C ARG A 192 -14.98 9.86 -14.09
N PRO A 193 -14.57 10.77 -13.19
CA PRO A 193 -15.51 11.72 -12.59
C PRO A 193 -16.09 12.68 -13.63
N LYS A 194 -17.36 13.07 -13.42
CA LYS A 194 -18.08 14.07 -14.24
C LYS A 194 -17.90 15.50 -13.69
N TYR A 195 -16.72 15.77 -13.16
CA TYR A 195 -16.34 17.05 -12.59
C TYR A 195 -14.81 17.17 -12.55
N ASN A 196 -14.32 18.39 -12.30
CA ASN A 196 -12.90 18.69 -12.26
C ASN A 196 -12.17 17.84 -11.20
N SER A 197 -11.23 17.00 -11.67
CA SER A 197 -10.46 16.10 -10.81
C SER A 197 -8.98 16.49 -10.68
N THR A 198 -8.61 17.70 -11.06
CA THR A 198 -7.21 18.18 -10.96
C THR A 198 -6.70 18.23 -9.53
N LEU A 199 -7.59 18.43 -8.56
CA LEU A 199 -7.32 18.29 -7.12
C LEU A 199 -7.62 16.86 -6.66
N THR A 200 -6.83 15.91 -7.14
CA THR A 200 -6.89 14.50 -6.72
C THR A 200 -5.62 14.10 -5.99
N ILE A 201 -5.78 13.30 -4.95
CA ILE A 201 -4.68 12.58 -4.32
C ILE A 201 -4.95 11.08 -4.39
N LEU A 202 -3.90 10.28 -4.58
CA LEU A 202 -3.95 8.83 -4.47
C LEU A 202 -3.22 8.42 -3.20
N ARG A 203 -3.91 7.76 -2.27
CA ARG A 203 -3.36 7.41 -0.96
C ARG A 203 -3.45 5.92 -0.70
N LEU A 204 -2.37 5.39 -0.14
CA LEU A 204 -2.32 4.06 0.47
C LEU A 204 -2.75 4.16 1.93
N GLY A 205 -3.94 3.66 2.24
CA GLY A 205 -4.53 3.68 3.57
C GLY A 205 -3.82 2.77 4.57
N THR A 206 -4.08 3.00 5.86
CA THR A 206 -3.60 2.14 6.97
C THR A 206 -4.17 0.73 6.91
N ASP A 207 -5.24 0.52 6.16
CA ASP A 207 -5.88 -0.78 5.90
C ASP A 207 -5.25 -1.53 4.72
N GLY A 208 -4.33 -0.89 3.99
CA GLY A 208 -3.69 -1.42 2.79
C GLY A 208 -4.48 -1.19 1.49
N ASN A 209 -5.58 -0.43 1.53
CA ASN A 209 -6.33 -0.07 0.33
C ASN A 209 -5.71 1.14 -0.36
N LEU A 210 -5.76 1.15 -1.69
CA LEU A 210 -5.30 2.29 -2.50
C LEU A 210 -6.53 3.05 -2.99
N GLN A 211 -6.69 4.30 -2.56
CA GLN A 211 -7.88 5.09 -2.82
C GLN A 211 -7.52 6.45 -3.40
N ALA A 212 -8.30 6.92 -4.38
CA ALA A 212 -8.22 8.29 -4.85
C ALA A 212 -9.27 9.14 -4.14
N TYR A 213 -8.85 10.29 -3.63
CA TYR A 213 -9.73 11.29 -3.07
C TYR A 213 -9.67 12.52 -3.97
N THR A 214 -10.83 12.98 -4.42
CA THR A 214 -10.92 14.13 -5.31
C THR A 214 -11.70 15.23 -4.62
N TYR A 215 -11.16 16.44 -4.64
CA TYR A 215 -11.84 17.61 -4.09
C TYR A 215 -13.01 18.01 -4.98
N TYR A 216 -14.19 18.13 -4.38
CA TYR A 216 -15.41 18.57 -5.04
C TYR A 216 -16.00 19.74 -4.25
N HIS A 217 -16.09 20.90 -4.91
CA HIS A 217 -16.44 22.16 -4.26
C HIS A 217 -17.96 22.36 -4.07
N MET A 218 -18.80 21.53 -4.69
CA MET A 218 -20.26 21.69 -4.64
C MET A 218 -20.93 20.93 -3.48
N THR A 219 -20.14 20.27 -2.62
CA THR A 219 -20.61 19.65 -1.38
C THR A 219 -20.26 20.54 -0.18
N ASP A 220 -20.98 20.38 0.94
CA ASP A 220 -20.65 21.05 2.20
C ASP A 220 -19.16 20.83 2.55
N TYR A 221 -18.54 21.80 3.23
CA TYR A 221 -17.10 21.81 3.53
C TYR A 221 -16.58 20.56 4.27
N LEU A 222 -17.46 19.82 4.95
CA LEU A 222 -17.16 18.54 5.61
C LEU A 222 -17.04 17.36 4.63
N TRP A 223 -17.70 17.45 3.47
CA TRP A 223 -17.78 16.42 2.42
C TRP A 223 -17.13 16.86 1.11
N ALA A 224 -16.26 17.85 1.17
CA ALA A 224 -15.57 18.38 0.01
C ALA A 224 -14.56 17.40 -0.64
N TRP A 225 -14.36 16.20 -0.07
CA TRP A 225 -13.45 15.18 -0.61
C TRP A 225 -14.14 13.84 -0.80
N ASP A 226 -14.45 13.53 -2.06
CA ASP A 226 -15.06 12.26 -2.45
C ASP A 226 -14.03 11.15 -2.59
N VAL A 227 -14.38 9.93 -2.17
CA VAL A 227 -13.65 8.72 -2.55
C VAL A 227 -14.04 8.35 -3.98
N THR A 228 -13.31 8.87 -4.96
CA THR A 228 -13.62 8.66 -6.40
C THR A 228 -13.16 7.31 -6.91
N PHE A 229 -12.11 6.74 -6.31
CA PHE A 229 -11.60 5.41 -6.66
C PHE A 229 -11.22 4.65 -5.39
N SER A 230 -11.51 3.35 -5.38
CA SER A 230 -11.00 2.40 -4.41
C SER A 230 -10.57 1.14 -5.15
N LEU A 231 -9.33 0.71 -4.92
CA LEU A 231 -8.80 -0.49 -5.55
C LEU A 231 -9.53 -1.74 -5.07
N PHE A 232 -9.72 -1.85 -3.74
CA PHE A 232 -10.48 -2.92 -3.12
C PHE A 232 -11.83 -2.38 -2.65
N SER A 233 -12.93 -2.79 -3.28
CA SER A 233 -14.28 -2.38 -2.90
C SER A 233 -15.26 -3.52 -3.07
N GLN A 234 -16.44 -3.41 -2.44
CA GLN A 234 -17.46 -4.46 -2.46
C GLN A 234 -17.88 -4.80 -3.89
N ASP A 235 -18.23 -3.78 -4.67
CA ASP A 235 -18.68 -3.90 -6.06
C ASP A 235 -17.63 -3.35 -7.04
N GLY A 236 -16.35 -3.47 -6.67
CA GLY A 236 -15.24 -2.88 -7.42
C GLY A 236 -14.95 -3.57 -8.73
N ARG A 237 -14.64 -2.79 -9.77
CA ARG A 237 -14.11 -3.32 -11.04
C ARG A 237 -12.77 -4.03 -10.89
N TRP A 238 -11.98 -3.62 -9.91
CA TRP A 238 -10.58 -4.00 -9.78
C TRP A 238 -10.41 -5.23 -8.89
N GLU A 239 -10.72 -5.09 -7.60
CA GLU A 239 -10.70 -6.22 -6.67
C GLU A 239 -11.74 -6.11 -5.57
N THR A 240 -12.06 -7.27 -4.99
CA THR A 240 -12.92 -7.38 -3.81
C THR A 240 -12.13 -7.10 -2.54
N GLN A 241 -12.83 -6.70 -1.48
CA GLN A 241 -12.20 -6.42 -0.19
C GLN A 241 -11.60 -7.67 0.47
N CYS A 242 -11.96 -8.88 0.02
CA CYS A 242 -11.38 -10.12 0.54
C CYS A 242 -9.90 -10.32 0.21
N GLN A 243 -9.37 -9.59 -0.78
CA GLN A 243 -7.95 -9.63 -1.12
C GLN A 243 -7.08 -8.75 -0.21
N LEU A 244 -7.68 -7.85 0.58
CA LEU A 244 -6.94 -7.08 1.58
C LEU A 244 -6.42 -8.01 2.68
N PRO A 245 -5.11 -7.99 3.03
CA PRO A 245 -4.54 -8.90 4.00
C PRO A 245 -5.29 -8.90 5.33
N SER A 246 -5.72 -7.73 5.84
CA SER A 246 -6.33 -7.63 7.18
C SER A 246 -7.83 -7.31 7.18
N ARG A 247 -8.55 -7.54 6.07
CA ARG A 247 -10.01 -7.28 5.99
C ARG A 247 -10.80 -7.97 7.11
N CYS A 248 -10.53 -9.26 7.35
CA CYS A 248 -11.19 -10.06 8.37
C CYS A 248 -10.30 -10.36 9.59
N GLY A 249 -9.35 -9.47 9.86
CA GLY A 249 -8.41 -9.60 10.97
C GLY A 249 -7.26 -10.55 10.66
N ASN A 250 -6.74 -11.21 11.70
CA ASN A 250 -5.52 -12.01 11.60
C ASN A 250 -5.74 -13.45 11.14
N PHE A 251 -6.99 -13.95 11.16
CA PHE A 251 -7.35 -15.28 10.68
C PHE A 251 -8.87 -15.44 10.45
N GLY A 252 -9.43 -14.64 9.55
CA GLY A 252 -10.86 -14.66 9.22
C GLY A 252 -11.12 -15.11 7.79
N LEU A 253 -12.25 -15.79 7.55
CA LEU A 253 -12.71 -16.17 6.23
C LEU A 253 -13.59 -15.06 5.65
N CYS A 254 -13.28 -14.65 4.42
CA CYS A 254 -13.99 -13.62 3.68
C CYS A 254 -14.69 -14.20 2.45
N MET A 255 -15.94 -13.77 2.23
CA MET A 255 -16.76 -14.09 1.07
C MET A 255 -17.59 -12.86 0.72
N ASP A 256 -17.68 -12.50 -0.55
CA ASP A 256 -18.46 -11.34 -1.04
C ASP A 256 -18.15 -10.04 -0.29
N SER A 257 -16.86 -9.80 -0.02
CA SER A 257 -16.35 -8.66 0.77
C SER A 257 -16.83 -8.61 2.23
N GLN A 258 -17.45 -9.68 2.73
CA GLN A 258 -17.92 -9.83 4.11
C GLN A 258 -17.10 -10.87 4.88
N CYS A 259 -16.93 -10.63 6.18
CA CYS A 259 -16.25 -11.57 7.06
C CYS A 259 -17.24 -12.56 7.64
N VAL A 260 -17.17 -13.80 7.18
CA VAL A 260 -18.24 -14.79 7.39
C VAL A 260 -17.92 -15.81 8.48
N ALA A 261 -16.65 -16.09 8.76
CA ALA A 261 -16.28 -17.06 9.80
C ALA A 261 -14.86 -16.88 10.37
N CYS A 262 -14.61 -17.44 11.55
CA CYS A 262 -13.27 -17.81 12.00
C CYS A 262 -13.03 -19.30 11.69
N PRO A 263 -11.99 -19.67 10.93
CA PRO A 263 -11.66 -21.08 10.74
C PRO A 263 -11.11 -21.74 12.01
N SER A 264 -11.44 -23.01 12.24
CA SER A 264 -10.94 -23.80 13.38
C SER A 264 -10.79 -25.28 13.02
N ALA A 265 -10.14 -26.06 13.89
CA ALA A 265 -10.03 -27.51 13.73
C ALA A 265 -11.38 -28.24 13.80
N HIS A 266 -12.40 -27.61 14.38
CA HIS A 266 -13.77 -28.14 14.49
C HIS A 266 -14.72 -27.58 13.43
N GLY A 267 -14.19 -26.89 12.41
CA GLY A 267 -14.97 -26.25 11.35
C GLY A 267 -14.98 -24.73 11.45
N LEU A 268 -16.01 -24.11 10.88
CA LEU A 268 -16.15 -22.66 10.81
C LEU A 268 -16.99 -22.14 11.97
N LEU A 269 -16.43 -21.24 12.77
CA LEU A 269 -17.12 -20.54 13.86
C LEU A 269 -17.59 -19.17 13.38
N GLY A 270 -18.58 -18.57 14.06
CA GLY A 270 -19.03 -17.21 13.76
C GLY A 270 -17.87 -16.21 13.79
N TRP A 271 -17.83 -15.29 12.82
CA TRP A 271 -16.76 -14.30 12.74
C TRP A 271 -16.79 -13.34 13.94
N SER A 272 -15.60 -12.95 14.39
CA SER A 272 -15.40 -11.90 15.38
C SER A 272 -14.09 -11.16 15.12
N LYS A 273 -13.95 -9.95 15.67
CA LYS A 273 -12.67 -9.22 15.63
C LYS A 273 -11.51 -9.97 16.31
N SER A 274 -11.83 -10.94 17.18
CA SER A 274 -10.88 -11.82 17.85
C SER A 274 -10.50 -13.06 17.06
N CYS A 275 -10.96 -13.25 15.82
CA CYS A 275 -10.48 -14.36 14.99
C CYS A 275 -8.94 -14.32 14.91
N ALA A 276 -8.30 -15.35 15.44
CA ALA A 276 -6.86 -15.42 15.57
C ALA A 276 -6.36 -16.83 15.22
N PRO A 277 -5.15 -16.94 14.64
CA PRO A 277 -4.54 -18.23 14.38
C PRO A 277 -4.31 -18.99 15.69
N PRO A 278 -4.36 -20.33 15.68
CA PRO A 278 -3.96 -21.15 16.81
C PRO A 278 -2.52 -20.83 17.25
N LYS A 279 -2.29 -20.72 18.56
CA LYS A 279 -0.93 -20.49 19.10
C LYS A 279 -0.19 -21.83 19.17
N VAL A 280 0.85 -21.96 18.35
CA VAL A 280 1.77 -23.11 18.38
C VAL A 280 3.08 -22.65 19.03
N THR A 281 3.37 -23.14 20.23
CA THR A 281 4.54 -22.71 21.02
C THR A 281 5.77 -23.58 20.78
N SER A 282 5.59 -24.82 20.32
CA SER A 282 6.68 -25.75 20.01
C SER A 282 6.82 -25.98 18.51
N CYS A 283 8.07 -25.99 18.05
CA CYS A 283 8.45 -26.33 16.69
C CYS A 283 8.95 -27.79 16.57
N ARG A 284 8.94 -28.57 17.66
CA ARG A 284 9.43 -29.94 17.63
C ARG A 284 8.49 -30.82 16.79
N PRO A 285 9.04 -31.66 15.89
CA PRO A 285 8.24 -32.65 15.19
C PRO A 285 7.49 -33.52 16.20
N GLY A 286 6.16 -33.56 16.09
CA GLY A 286 5.32 -34.31 17.02
C GLY A 286 4.44 -33.45 17.92
N ASP A 287 4.78 -32.19 18.18
CA ASP A 287 4.05 -31.29 19.08
C ASP A 287 2.92 -30.52 18.39
N PHE A 288 2.82 -30.63 17.07
CA PHE A 288 1.81 -29.96 16.26
C PHE A 288 1.22 -30.91 15.21
N SER A 289 0.02 -30.56 14.74
CA SER A 289 -0.66 -31.18 13.61
C SER A 289 -1.20 -30.09 12.68
N TYR A 290 -1.88 -30.50 11.61
CA TYR A 290 -2.56 -29.61 10.69
C TYR A 290 -4.00 -30.04 10.55
N TYR A 291 -4.93 -29.09 10.52
CA TYR A 291 -6.26 -29.32 10.00
C TYR A 291 -6.41 -28.71 8.61
N LYS A 292 -7.21 -29.35 7.77
CA LYS A 292 -7.42 -28.96 6.38
C LYS A 292 -8.64 -28.05 6.26
N LEU A 293 -8.47 -26.96 5.53
CA LEU A 293 -9.53 -26.10 5.02
C LEU A 293 -9.62 -26.29 3.51
N ALA A 294 -10.79 -26.62 2.99
CA ALA A 294 -11.03 -26.77 1.56
C ALA A 294 -11.76 -25.55 1.00
N GLY A 295 -11.50 -25.21 -0.26
CA GLY A 295 -12.12 -24.06 -0.93
C GLY A 295 -11.68 -22.73 -0.33
N VAL A 296 -10.39 -22.60 0.01
CA VAL A 296 -9.83 -21.36 0.56
C VAL A 296 -8.53 -20.97 -0.15
N ASP A 297 -8.39 -19.67 -0.37
CA ASP A 297 -7.16 -19.04 -0.86
C ASP A 297 -6.58 -18.08 0.17
N HIS A 298 -5.26 -17.98 0.15
CA HIS A 298 -4.52 -16.91 0.79
C HIS A 298 -4.23 -15.82 -0.24
N PHE A 299 -4.20 -14.54 0.12
CA PHE A 299 -3.99 -13.44 -0.85
C PHE A 299 -2.71 -13.60 -1.71
N LEU A 300 -1.70 -14.32 -1.20
CA LEU A 300 -0.48 -14.66 -1.94
C LEU A 300 -0.75 -15.53 -3.18
N SER A 301 -1.71 -16.47 -3.13
CA SER A 301 -1.90 -17.45 -4.21
C SER A 301 -2.44 -16.81 -5.48
N LYS A 302 -3.14 -15.69 -5.37
CA LYS A 302 -3.71 -14.97 -6.53
C LYS A 302 -2.66 -14.24 -7.37
N TYR A 303 -1.65 -13.65 -6.74
CA TYR A 303 -0.68 -12.78 -7.42
C TYR A 303 0.73 -13.36 -7.50
N THR A 304 0.97 -14.53 -6.92
CA THR A 304 2.27 -15.21 -6.98
C THR A 304 2.10 -16.63 -7.51
N LYS A 305 3.12 -17.16 -8.19
CA LYS A 305 3.07 -18.51 -8.77
C LYS A 305 3.17 -19.64 -7.74
N GLY A 306 3.64 -19.34 -6.54
CA GLY A 306 4.00 -20.35 -5.54
C GLY A 306 5.21 -21.18 -5.96
N GLU A 307 5.69 -22.00 -5.04
CA GLU A 307 6.77 -22.95 -5.32
C GLU A 307 6.21 -24.25 -5.91
N GLY A 308 6.97 -24.90 -6.78
CA GLY A 308 6.60 -26.19 -7.36
C GLY A 308 6.77 -26.26 -8.88
N PRO A 309 6.20 -27.30 -9.53
CA PRO A 309 5.30 -28.30 -8.98
C PRO A 309 5.95 -29.20 -7.90
N MET A 310 5.23 -29.60 -6.86
CA MET A 310 5.70 -30.55 -5.83
C MET A 310 4.54 -31.31 -5.17
N LYS A 311 4.82 -32.41 -4.47
CA LYS A 311 3.78 -33.13 -3.70
C LYS A 311 3.38 -32.33 -2.46
N GLU A 312 2.13 -32.49 -2.02
CA GLU A 312 1.61 -31.84 -0.80
C GLU A 312 2.48 -32.16 0.43
N GLY A 313 2.94 -33.40 0.58
CA GLY A 313 3.83 -33.81 1.67
C GLY A 313 5.18 -33.08 1.68
N ASP A 314 5.69 -32.67 0.52
CA ASP A 314 6.93 -31.88 0.42
C ASP A 314 6.69 -30.44 0.88
N CYS A 315 5.54 -29.86 0.48
CA CYS A 315 5.08 -28.55 0.95
C CYS A 315 4.89 -28.53 2.47
N ARG A 316 4.25 -29.58 3.01
CA ARG A 316 4.13 -29.80 4.46
C ARG A 316 5.49 -29.91 5.13
N GLY A 317 6.41 -30.65 4.52
CA GLY A 317 7.79 -30.82 5.01
C GLY A 317 8.54 -29.49 5.15
N LYS A 318 8.32 -28.54 4.23
CA LYS A 318 8.88 -27.18 4.33
C LYS A 318 8.34 -26.43 5.54
N CYS A 319 7.02 -26.42 5.74
CA CYS A 319 6.40 -25.78 6.91
C CYS A 319 6.81 -26.44 8.23
N ASN A 320 7.04 -27.76 8.24
CA ASN A 320 7.48 -28.47 9.45
C ASN A 320 8.89 -28.06 9.89
N LYS A 321 9.77 -27.77 8.94
CA LYS A 321 11.17 -27.37 9.20
C LYS A 321 11.29 -25.89 9.59
N ASP A 322 10.27 -25.10 9.31
CA ASP A 322 10.24 -23.66 9.60
C ASP A 322 9.36 -23.35 10.82
N CYS A 323 10.00 -22.92 11.91
CA CYS A 323 9.32 -22.60 13.16
C CYS A 323 8.43 -21.36 13.08
N LYS A 324 8.62 -20.48 12.09
CA LYS A 324 7.76 -19.32 11.85
C LYS A 324 6.55 -19.65 10.99
N CYS A 325 6.51 -20.84 10.37
CA CYS A 325 5.38 -21.25 9.56
C CYS A 325 4.13 -21.50 10.43
N LEU A 326 3.05 -20.78 10.12
CA LEU A 326 1.73 -20.94 10.75
C LEU A 326 0.83 -21.90 9.96
N GLY A 327 1.18 -22.19 8.72
CA GLY A 327 0.44 -23.08 7.83
C GLY A 327 0.94 -22.98 6.40
N TYR A 328 0.35 -23.75 5.50
CA TYR A 328 0.66 -23.69 4.08
C TYR A 328 -0.61 -23.82 3.25
N PHE A 329 -0.60 -23.17 2.09
CA PHE A 329 -1.65 -23.27 1.09
C PHE A 329 -1.13 -24.09 -0.08
N TYR A 330 -2.00 -24.92 -0.64
CA TYR A 330 -1.64 -25.85 -1.70
C TYR A 330 -2.77 -25.90 -2.72
N ASN A 331 -2.42 -25.78 -3.99
CA ASN A 331 -3.36 -25.99 -5.08
C ASN A 331 -3.13 -27.41 -5.63
N GLN A 332 -4.14 -28.28 -5.49
CA GLN A 332 -4.00 -29.69 -5.83
C GLN A 332 -3.94 -29.94 -7.34
N GLU A 333 -4.53 -29.09 -8.17
CA GLU A 333 -4.51 -29.21 -9.63
C GLU A 333 -3.15 -28.85 -10.22
N THR A 334 -2.60 -27.72 -9.78
CA THR A 334 -1.33 -27.17 -10.30
C THR A 334 -0.10 -27.64 -9.51
N SER A 335 -0.32 -28.34 -8.39
CA SER A 335 0.72 -28.81 -7.47
C SER A 335 1.63 -27.69 -6.95
N ARG A 336 1.05 -26.51 -6.68
CA ARG A 336 1.75 -25.31 -6.21
C ARG A 336 1.59 -25.13 -4.71
N CYS A 337 2.65 -24.65 -4.07
CA CYS A 337 2.80 -24.53 -2.61
C CYS A 337 3.11 -23.09 -2.20
N TRP A 338 2.48 -22.63 -1.12
CA TRP A 338 2.75 -21.35 -0.47
C TRP A 338 2.88 -21.53 1.04
N ILE A 339 4.03 -21.15 1.59
CA ILE A 339 4.27 -21.13 3.04
C ILE A 339 3.71 -19.83 3.62
N ALA A 340 2.88 -19.94 4.66
CA ALA A 340 2.24 -18.80 5.30
C ALA A 340 2.86 -18.53 6.67
N TYR A 341 3.58 -17.41 6.78
CA TYR A 341 4.10 -16.86 8.04
C TYR A 341 3.05 -16.04 8.80
N GLU A 342 1.99 -15.66 8.10
CA GLU A 342 0.81 -14.97 8.60
C GLU A 342 -0.38 -15.61 7.88
N LEU A 343 -1.50 -15.87 8.56
CA LEU A 343 -2.68 -16.45 7.92
C LEU A 343 -3.63 -15.38 7.38
N LYS A 344 -3.79 -14.28 8.13
CA LYS A 344 -4.52 -13.08 7.69
C LYS A 344 -5.94 -13.42 7.19
N THR A 345 -6.50 -12.58 6.33
CA THR A 345 -7.77 -12.84 5.67
C THR A 345 -7.61 -13.94 4.65
N LEU A 346 -8.45 -14.98 4.77
CA LEU A 346 -8.59 -16.01 3.75
C LEU A 346 -9.78 -15.68 2.85
N THR A 347 -9.65 -15.94 1.56
CA THR A 347 -10.76 -15.82 0.61
C THR A 347 -11.41 -17.17 0.41
N LYS A 348 -12.74 -17.24 0.55
CA LYS A 348 -13.51 -18.43 0.16
C LYS A 348 -13.57 -18.52 -1.37
N VAL A 349 -13.26 -19.71 -1.91
CA VAL A 349 -13.33 -19.99 -3.34
C VAL A 349 -14.16 -21.24 -3.61
N ALA A 350 -14.82 -21.28 -4.76
CA ALA A 350 -15.67 -22.41 -5.15
C ALA A 350 -14.85 -23.69 -5.43
N ASN A 351 -13.60 -23.54 -5.89
CA ASN A 351 -12.76 -24.67 -6.22
C ASN A 351 -12.19 -25.34 -4.96
N SER A 352 -12.69 -26.55 -4.66
CA SER A 352 -12.27 -27.33 -3.50
C SER A 352 -10.81 -27.82 -3.54
N THR A 353 -10.14 -27.75 -4.71
CA THR A 353 -8.73 -28.13 -4.87
C THR A 353 -7.77 -27.09 -4.31
N HIS A 354 -8.25 -25.89 -4.01
CA HIS A 354 -7.53 -24.86 -3.25
C HIS A 354 -7.69 -25.16 -1.77
N VAL A 355 -6.59 -25.52 -1.11
CA VAL A 355 -6.62 -26.02 0.27
C VAL A 355 -5.61 -25.30 1.15
N GLY A 356 -6.01 -24.98 2.37
CA GLY A 356 -5.14 -24.46 3.43
C GLY A 356 -4.95 -25.51 4.52
N TYR A 357 -3.70 -25.71 4.94
CA TYR A 357 -3.35 -26.59 6.06
C TYR A 357 -2.82 -25.73 7.20
N ILE A 358 -3.58 -25.64 8.28
CA ILE A 358 -3.33 -24.70 9.36
C ILE A 358 -2.70 -25.42 10.54
N LYS A 359 -1.54 -24.93 10.98
CA LYS A 359 -0.76 -25.54 12.05
C LYS A 359 -1.46 -25.31 13.40
N VAL A 360 -1.61 -26.39 14.17
CA VAL A 360 -2.24 -26.38 15.49
C VAL A 360 -1.40 -27.18 16.49
N PRO A 361 -1.41 -26.82 17.78
CA PRO A 361 -0.77 -27.64 18.79
C PRO A 361 -1.50 -28.99 18.90
N LYS A 362 -0.74 -30.08 19.06
CA LYS A 362 -1.32 -31.34 19.54
C LYS A 362 -1.55 -31.22 21.03
N LYS A 363 -2.73 -31.65 21.48
CA LYS A 363 -3.04 -31.74 22.90
C LYS A 363 -2.33 -32.93 23.53
#